data_AF-A0A0L0SEF8-F1
#
_entry.id   AF-A0A0L0SEF8-F1
#
_cell.length_a   1.000
_cell.length_b   1.000
_cell.length_c   1.000
_cell.angle_alpha   90.00
_cell.angle_beta   90.00
_cell.angle_gamma   90.00
#
_symmetry.space_group_name_H-M   'P 1'
#
loop_
_entity.id
_entity.type
_entity.pdbx_description
1 polymer ?
#
loop_
_entity_poly.entity_id
_entity_poly.type
_entity_poly.pdbx_seq_one_letter_code
_entity_poly.pdbx_strand_id
1 'polypeptide(L)'
;MVAYYNFNRIRFEFNQFFPIILEHFVEVVQLDDDIATFAVDSLRQLTSKFLERDELAHFNSQLDSAEPSPLTIRCRLLALELLMTMLNQLSQAKCPVVADILTSQGGDLCVAISKNATSSHAGLFENSLSLFSLILTQHRHLFKPQIPVLLCDVYLPVLAGNATLQHKQHLLQSLALWCTQPQTLVDLYVNFDCDLHMPSCIEDLLHRCCQAYATQPAQALAVLEGVLRSLAGWMVPAHPMSPINGRTSASPLGEDGQPTPSPTELGVGPAESKASEE
;
A
#
# COMPACT_ATOMS: atom_id res chain seq x y z
N MET A 1 20.93 -25.21 -8.87
CA MET A 1 22.39 -25.17 -9.14
C MET A 1 22.81 -25.35 -10.62
N VAL A 2 21.94 -25.73 -11.56
CA VAL A 2 22.26 -25.73 -13.01
C VAL A 2 22.03 -24.37 -13.69
N ALA A 3 21.11 -23.55 -13.15
CA ALA A 3 20.87 -22.18 -13.62
C ALA A 3 22.10 -21.26 -13.47
N TYR A 4 22.92 -21.51 -12.45
CA TYR A 4 24.14 -20.73 -12.14
C TYR A 4 25.15 -20.72 -13.30
N TYR A 5 25.33 -21.85 -14.00
CA TYR A 5 26.32 -21.98 -15.08
C TYR A 5 25.85 -21.47 -16.45
N ASN A 6 24.54 -21.24 -16.63
CA ASN A 6 23.97 -20.89 -17.93
C ASN A 6 23.63 -19.39 -18.10
N PHE A 7 23.91 -18.58 -17.08
CA PHE A 7 23.51 -17.16 -17.01
C PHE A 7 24.11 -16.25 -18.09
N ASN A 8 25.18 -16.70 -18.77
CA ASN A 8 25.83 -16.01 -19.89
C ASN A 8 25.32 -16.46 -21.28
N ARG A 9 24.46 -17.49 -21.36
CA ARG A 9 23.94 -18.02 -22.64
C ARG A 9 22.45 -17.75 -22.89
N ILE A 10 21.62 -17.54 -21.87
CA ILE A 10 20.13 -17.62 -21.95
C ILE A 10 19.44 -16.33 -22.50
N ARG A 11 20.13 -15.45 -23.22
CA ARG A 11 19.51 -14.18 -23.69
C ARG A 11 18.35 -14.37 -24.69
N PHE A 12 18.33 -15.47 -25.45
CA PHE A 12 17.29 -15.73 -26.45
C PHE A 12 16.20 -16.71 -25.96
N GLU A 13 16.56 -17.68 -25.10
CA GLU A 13 15.62 -18.70 -24.61
C GLU A 13 14.73 -18.25 -23.46
N PHE A 14 15.13 -17.19 -22.74
CA PHE A 14 14.30 -16.64 -21.65
C PHE A 14 12.89 -16.31 -22.13
N ASN A 15 12.74 -15.72 -23.32
CA ASN A 15 11.44 -15.31 -23.88
C ASN A 15 10.51 -16.50 -24.21
N GLN A 16 11.05 -17.67 -24.56
CA GLN A 16 10.25 -18.85 -24.89
C GLN A 16 9.95 -19.71 -23.66
N PHE A 17 10.89 -19.75 -22.71
CA PHE A 17 10.79 -20.61 -21.55
C PHE A 17 9.93 -19.99 -20.43
N PHE A 18 9.80 -18.66 -20.41
CA PHE A 18 9.13 -17.94 -19.34
C PHE A 18 7.64 -18.21 -19.17
N PRO A 19 6.82 -18.18 -20.25
CA PRO A 19 5.39 -18.48 -20.12
C PRO A 19 5.17 -19.89 -19.58
N ILE A 20 6.04 -20.82 -19.99
CA ILE A 20 6.00 -22.23 -19.57
C ILE A 20 6.38 -22.36 -18.09
N ILE A 21 7.43 -21.67 -17.63
CA ILE A 21 7.76 -21.62 -16.21
C ILE A 21 6.57 -21.05 -15.45
N LEU A 22 6.04 -19.89 -15.83
CA LEU A 22 4.98 -19.21 -15.10
C LEU A 22 3.73 -20.09 -14.95
N GLU A 23 3.33 -20.79 -16.02
CA GLU A 23 2.21 -21.73 -15.99
C GLU A 23 2.46 -22.90 -15.02
N HIS A 24 3.62 -23.57 -15.13
CA HIS A 24 3.99 -24.65 -14.22
C HIS A 24 4.15 -24.16 -12.77
N PHE A 25 4.61 -22.91 -12.61
CA PHE A 25 4.86 -22.32 -11.32
C PHE A 25 3.56 -22.08 -10.55
N VAL A 26 2.54 -21.58 -11.23
CA VAL A 26 1.20 -21.37 -10.66
C VAL A 26 0.58 -22.69 -10.22
N GLU A 27 0.75 -23.75 -11.02
CA GLU A 27 0.24 -25.07 -10.67
C GLU A 27 1.00 -25.69 -9.48
N VAL A 28 2.33 -25.63 -9.48
CA VAL A 28 3.17 -26.26 -8.45
C VAL A 28 3.06 -25.56 -7.10
N VAL A 29 2.93 -24.23 -7.07
CA VAL A 29 2.79 -23.48 -5.81
C VAL A 29 1.46 -23.79 -5.10
N GLN A 30 0.46 -24.30 -5.82
CA GLN A 30 -0.81 -24.72 -5.21
C GLN A 30 -0.76 -26.12 -4.58
N LEU A 31 0.31 -26.89 -4.81
CA LEU A 31 0.40 -28.30 -4.40
C LEU A 31 1.15 -28.51 -3.08
N ASP A 32 2.17 -27.69 -2.80
CA ASP A 32 3.06 -27.87 -1.64
C ASP A 32 3.74 -26.55 -1.25
N ASP A 33 3.58 -26.12 0.01
CA ASP A 33 4.08 -24.84 0.52
C ASP A 33 5.62 -24.77 0.60
N ASP A 34 6.30 -25.89 0.87
CA ASP A 34 7.76 -25.93 0.94
C ASP A 34 8.36 -25.82 -0.47
N ILE A 35 7.81 -26.57 -1.43
CA ILE A 35 8.22 -26.51 -2.85
C ILE A 35 7.90 -25.13 -3.43
N ALA A 36 6.73 -24.57 -3.11
CA ALA A 36 6.39 -23.20 -3.46
C ALA A 36 7.46 -22.22 -2.97
N THR A 37 7.87 -22.34 -1.72
CA THR A 37 8.89 -21.47 -1.12
C THR A 37 10.21 -21.54 -1.87
N PHE A 38 10.72 -22.74 -2.18
CA PHE A 38 11.95 -22.90 -2.95
C PHE A 38 11.84 -22.40 -4.40
N ALA A 39 10.70 -22.66 -5.04
CA ALA A 39 10.46 -22.24 -6.41
C ALA A 39 10.36 -20.71 -6.47
N VAL A 40 9.66 -20.07 -5.52
CA VAL A 40 9.49 -18.61 -5.50
C VAL A 40 10.82 -17.95 -5.16
N ASP A 41 11.56 -18.49 -4.20
CA ASP A 41 12.90 -18.02 -3.90
C ASP A 41 13.85 -18.13 -5.12
N SER A 42 13.71 -19.18 -5.94
CA SER A 42 14.50 -19.34 -7.18
C SER A 42 14.13 -18.33 -8.27
N LEU A 43 12.84 -18.11 -8.53
CA LEU A 43 12.37 -17.10 -9.48
C LEU A 43 12.70 -15.68 -9.02
N ARG A 44 12.64 -15.46 -7.71
CA ARG A 44 13.05 -14.21 -7.06
C ARG A 44 14.55 -13.99 -7.19
N GLN A 45 15.40 -14.96 -6.85
CA GLN A 45 16.86 -14.88 -7.03
C GLN A 45 17.23 -14.60 -8.49
N LEU A 46 16.53 -15.24 -9.43
CA LEU A 46 16.67 -15.00 -10.86
C LEU A 46 16.34 -13.53 -11.18
N THR A 47 15.19 -13.05 -10.71
CA THR A 47 14.71 -11.70 -10.98
C THR A 47 15.58 -10.63 -10.32
N SER A 48 15.95 -10.78 -9.04
CA SER A 48 16.89 -9.91 -8.34
C SER A 48 18.23 -9.88 -9.07
N LYS A 49 18.77 -11.01 -9.54
CA LYS A 49 20.01 -11.03 -10.34
C LYS A 49 19.87 -10.34 -11.70
N PHE A 50 18.69 -10.36 -12.33
CA PHE A 50 18.42 -9.58 -13.53
C PHE A 50 18.33 -8.07 -13.24
N LEU A 51 17.77 -7.70 -12.08
CA LEU A 51 17.63 -6.31 -11.63
C LEU A 51 18.94 -5.71 -11.07
N GLU A 52 19.79 -6.54 -10.47
CA GLU A 52 21.12 -6.24 -9.88
C GLU A 52 22.26 -6.28 -10.88
N ARG A 53 22.05 -6.73 -12.13
CA ARG A 53 23.14 -6.91 -13.09
C ARG A 53 23.79 -5.56 -13.47
N ASP A 54 24.83 -5.21 -12.74
CA ASP A 54 25.76 -4.09 -12.93
C ASP A 54 26.75 -4.31 -14.11
N GLU A 55 26.46 -5.24 -15.04
CA GLU A 55 27.18 -5.32 -16.34
C GLU A 55 26.93 -4.10 -17.24
N LEU A 56 26.17 -3.09 -16.75
CA LEU A 56 26.05 -1.74 -17.30
C LEU A 56 26.78 -0.67 -16.48
N ALA A 57 27.27 -0.96 -15.27
CA ALA A 57 28.03 0.00 -14.47
C ALA A 57 29.53 0.01 -14.84
N HIS A 58 30.08 -1.11 -15.31
CA HIS A 58 31.50 -1.19 -15.71
C HIS A 58 31.80 -0.83 -17.18
N PHE A 59 30.82 -0.30 -17.92
CA PHE A 59 31.07 0.53 -19.11
C PHE A 59 31.14 2.04 -18.77
N ASN A 60 30.95 2.44 -17.50
CA ASN A 60 30.96 3.86 -17.10
C ASN A 60 32.35 4.46 -16.88
N SER A 61 33.44 3.73 -17.08
CA SER A 61 34.78 4.37 -17.07
C SER A 61 35.13 5.03 -18.41
N GLN A 62 34.39 4.71 -19.48
CA GLN A 62 34.48 5.36 -20.79
C GLN A 62 33.14 5.22 -21.53
N LEU A 63 32.13 5.99 -21.13
CA LEU A 63 31.03 6.50 -21.98
C LEU A 63 29.89 7.01 -21.08
N ASP A 64 29.93 8.32 -20.79
CA ASP A 64 28.73 9.08 -20.45
C ASP A 64 27.61 8.79 -21.46
N SER A 65 26.36 8.67 -21.00
CA SER A 65 25.12 8.87 -21.78
C SER A 65 24.67 7.83 -22.84
N ALA A 66 24.90 6.53 -22.65
CA ALA A 66 24.26 5.52 -23.50
C ALA A 66 22.90 5.07 -22.95
N GLU A 67 21.81 5.34 -23.69
CA GLU A 67 20.49 4.73 -23.46
C GLU A 67 20.61 3.20 -23.39
N PRO A 68 19.90 2.53 -22.46
CA PRO A 68 19.99 1.08 -22.31
C PRO A 68 19.61 0.37 -23.61
N SER A 69 20.33 -0.71 -23.95
CA SER A 69 20.08 -1.45 -25.18
C SER A 69 18.61 -1.93 -25.26
N PRO A 70 18.02 -2.08 -26.46
CA PRO A 70 16.65 -2.59 -26.61
C PRO A 70 16.44 -3.95 -25.91
N LEU A 71 17.46 -4.81 -25.92
CA LEU A 71 17.43 -6.09 -25.21
C LEU A 71 17.39 -5.90 -23.69
N THR A 72 18.17 -4.96 -23.16
CA THR A 72 18.16 -4.61 -21.73
C THR A 72 16.78 -4.13 -21.30
N ILE A 73 16.17 -3.22 -22.06
CA ILE A 73 14.82 -2.71 -21.78
C ILE A 73 13.82 -3.87 -21.78
N ARG A 74 13.89 -4.75 -22.80
CA ARG A 74 12.99 -5.90 -22.91
C ARG A 74 13.12 -6.86 -21.73
N CYS A 75 14.34 -7.17 -21.30
CA CYS A 75 14.56 -8.04 -20.13
C CYS A 75 13.99 -7.41 -18.85
N ARG A 76 14.18 -6.10 -18.66
CA ARG A 76 13.62 -5.38 -17.51
C ARG A 76 12.10 -5.38 -17.52
N LEU A 77 11.46 -5.18 -18.68
CA LEU A 77 9.99 -5.26 -18.81
C LEU A 77 9.47 -6.62 -18.40
N LEU A 78 10.03 -7.70 -18.96
CA LEU A 78 9.63 -9.08 -18.66
C LEU A 78 9.84 -9.42 -17.18
N ALA A 79 10.92 -8.95 -16.57
CA ALA A 79 11.19 -9.15 -15.15
C ALA A 79 10.15 -8.46 -14.25
N LEU A 80 9.77 -7.22 -14.55
CA LEU A 80 8.73 -6.51 -13.80
C LEU A 80 7.35 -7.15 -14.00
N GLU A 81 7.02 -7.58 -15.23
CA GLU A 81 5.78 -8.31 -15.54
C GLU A 81 5.71 -9.64 -14.78
N LEU A 82 6.84 -10.34 -14.64
CA LEU A 82 6.92 -11.56 -13.83
C LEU A 82 6.57 -11.27 -12.39
N LEU A 83 7.30 -10.34 -11.76
CA LEU A 83 7.12 -10.00 -10.36
C LEU A 83 5.66 -9.61 -10.10
N MET A 84 5.09 -8.80 -11.00
CA MET A 84 3.71 -8.38 -10.91
C MET A 84 2.75 -9.57 -10.93
N THR A 85 2.91 -10.45 -11.91
CA THR A 85 2.01 -11.59 -12.11
C THR A 85 2.11 -12.57 -10.95
N MET A 86 3.34 -12.91 -10.54
CA MET A 86 3.60 -13.78 -9.39
C MET A 86 3.02 -13.20 -8.11
N LEU A 87 3.32 -11.94 -7.79
CA LEU A 87 2.82 -11.33 -6.55
C LEU A 87 1.29 -11.28 -6.55
N ASN A 88 0.64 -10.93 -7.67
CA ASN A 88 -0.82 -10.95 -7.75
C ASN A 88 -1.40 -12.35 -7.54
N GLN A 89 -0.92 -13.35 -8.27
CA GLN A 89 -1.45 -14.71 -8.20
C GLN A 89 -1.24 -15.33 -6.82
N LEU A 90 -0.05 -15.18 -6.24
CA LEU A 90 0.26 -15.72 -4.92
C LEU A 90 -0.50 -14.97 -3.81
N SER A 91 -0.72 -13.67 -3.96
CA SER A 91 -1.55 -12.88 -3.03
C SER A 91 -3.01 -13.29 -3.09
N GLN A 92 -3.55 -13.55 -4.28
CA GLN A 92 -4.92 -14.05 -4.47
C GLN A 92 -5.09 -15.45 -3.89
N ALA A 93 -4.09 -16.31 -4.06
CA ALA A 93 -4.04 -17.64 -3.45
C ALA A 93 -3.82 -17.60 -1.92
N LYS A 94 -3.55 -16.42 -1.33
CA LYS A 94 -3.24 -16.22 0.09
C LYS A 94 -2.08 -17.10 0.57
N CYS A 95 -1.11 -17.36 -0.31
CA CYS A 95 0.04 -18.19 0.03
C CYS A 95 0.91 -17.45 1.08
N PRO A 96 1.22 -18.07 2.23
CA PRO A 96 1.95 -17.41 3.31
C PRO A 96 3.35 -16.94 2.90
N VAL A 97 3.96 -17.63 1.93
CA VAL A 97 5.28 -17.32 1.39
C VAL A 97 5.42 -15.87 0.91
N VAL A 98 4.33 -15.25 0.45
CA VAL A 98 4.36 -13.88 -0.07
C VAL A 98 4.81 -12.90 1.01
N ALA A 99 4.33 -13.05 2.24
CA ALA A 99 4.71 -12.16 3.32
C ALA A 99 6.19 -12.32 3.68
N ASP A 100 6.70 -13.56 3.71
CA ASP A 100 8.11 -13.85 4.01
C ASP A 100 9.06 -13.27 2.95
N ILE A 101 8.68 -13.39 1.67
CA ILE A 101 9.44 -12.83 0.56
C ILE A 101 9.45 -11.31 0.61
N LEU A 102 8.28 -10.70 0.77
CA LEU A 102 8.16 -9.24 0.78
C LEU A 102 8.88 -8.63 1.99
N THR A 103 8.85 -9.29 3.14
CA THR A 103 9.58 -8.86 4.34
C THR A 103 11.10 -8.98 4.15
N SER A 104 11.57 -10.11 3.60
CA SER A 104 13.01 -10.37 3.43
C SER A 104 13.66 -9.59 2.28
N GLN A 105 12.87 -9.13 1.30
CA GLN A 105 13.39 -8.52 0.06
C GLN A 105 12.81 -7.14 -0.24
N GLY A 106 12.01 -6.57 0.66
CA GLY A 106 11.36 -5.28 0.42
C GLY A 106 12.35 -4.16 0.08
N GLY A 107 13.57 -4.22 0.61
CA GLY A 107 14.66 -3.30 0.26
C GLY A 107 15.10 -3.40 -1.20
N ASP A 108 15.44 -4.60 -1.67
CA ASP A 108 15.90 -4.82 -3.04
C ASP A 108 14.78 -4.52 -4.06
N LEU A 109 13.54 -4.88 -3.72
CA LEU A 109 12.37 -4.54 -4.53
C LEU A 109 12.17 -3.02 -4.63
N CYS A 110 12.34 -2.29 -3.52
CA CYS A 110 12.28 -0.82 -3.51
C CYS A 110 13.34 -0.22 -4.45
N VAL A 111 14.59 -0.69 -4.37
CA VAL A 111 15.67 -0.22 -5.26
C VAL A 111 15.34 -0.49 -6.73
N ALA A 112 14.84 -1.68 -7.04
CA ALA A 112 14.44 -2.04 -8.39
C ALA A 112 13.31 -1.15 -8.91
N ILE A 113 12.27 -0.90 -8.12
CA ILE A 113 11.17 0.01 -8.49
C ILE A 113 11.73 1.41 -8.77
N SER A 114 12.55 1.96 -7.87
CA SER A 114 13.15 3.30 -8.04
C SER A 114 13.99 3.43 -9.32
N LYS A 115 14.83 2.44 -9.64
CA LYS A 115 15.65 2.43 -10.87
C LYS A 115 14.82 2.37 -12.16
N ASN A 116 13.62 1.78 -12.11
CA ASN A 116 12.73 1.68 -13.27
C ASN A 116 11.80 2.89 -13.40
N ALA A 117 11.40 3.51 -12.29
CA ALA A 117 10.58 4.72 -12.25
C ALA A 117 11.28 5.95 -12.87
N THR A 118 12.62 5.97 -12.89
CA THR A 118 13.40 7.07 -13.51
C THR A 118 13.76 6.81 -14.97
N SER A 119 13.31 5.70 -15.57
CA SER A 119 13.60 5.39 -16.97
C SER A 119 12.85 6.32 -17.93
N SER A 120 13.49 6.67 -19.04
CA SER A 120 12.87 7.37 -20.18
C SER A 120 11.83 6.51 -20.92
N HIS A 121 11.89 5.18 -20.78
CA HIS A 121 10.99 4.25 -21.46
C HIS A 121 9.68 4.05 -20.68
N ALA A 122 8.56 4.51 -21.26
CA ALA A 122 7.24 4.52 -20.62
C ALA A 122 6.82 3.17 -20.00
N GLY A 123 7.02 2.05 -20.70
CA GLY A 123 6.64 0.73 -20.17
C GLY A 123 7.39 0.32 -18.88
N LEU A 124 8.64 0.78 -18.68
CA LEU A 124 9.38 0.48 -17.46
C LEU A 124 8.84 1.31 -16.29
N PHE A 125 8.51 2.58 -16.56
CA PHE A 125 7.81 3.44 -15.61
C PHE A 125 6.45 2.82 -15.22
N GLU A 126 5.62 2.47 -16.19
CA GLU A 126 4.28 1.90 -15.99
C GLU A 126 4.31 0.59 -15.19
N ASN A 127 5.21 -0.34 -15.54
CA ASN A 127 5.35 -1.60 -14.81
C ASN A 127 5.85 -1.38 -13.38
N SER A 128 6.79 -0.45 -13.17
CA SER A 128 7.27 -0.09 -11.82
C SER A 128 6.16 0.54 -10.98
N LEU A 129 5.38 1.47 -11.55
CA LEU A 129 4.28 2.15 -10.88
C LEU A 129 3.14 1.17 -10.54
N SER A 130 2.89 0.21 -11.42
CA SER A 130 1.95 -0.87 -11.16
C SER A 130 2.43 -1.70 -9.97
N LEU A 131 3.71 -2.10 -9.91
CA LEU A 131 4.25 -2.87 -8.78
C LEU A 131 4.13 -2.10 -7.48
N PHE A 132 4.43 -0.80 -7.50
CA PHE A 132 4.22 0.05 -6.33
C PHE A 132 2.73 0.13 -5.94
N SER A 133 1.83 0.23 -6.91
CA SER A 133 0.37 0.19 -6.66
C SER A 133 -0.05 -1.11 -5.97
N LEU A 134 0.51 -2.25 -6.38
CA LEU A 134 0.25 -3.55 -5.74
C LEU A 134 0.73 -3.55 -4.28
N ILE A 135 1.97 -3.07 -4.04
CA ILE A 135 2.52 -2.95 -2.70
C ILE A 135 1.62 -2.06 -1.83
N LEU A 136 1.27 -0.88 -2.32
CA LEU A 136 0.51 0.11 -1.55
C LEU A 136 -0.91 -0.37 -1.24
N THR A 137 -1.58 -1.03 -2.20
CA THR A 137 -2.98 -1.44 -2.02
C THR A 137 -3.14 -2.75 -1.27
N GLN A 138 -2.20 -3.69 -1.39
CA GLN A 138 -2.32 -5.04 -0.80
C GLN A 138 -1.33 -5.33 0.33
N HIS A 139 -0.10 -4.82 0.25
CA HIS A 139 1.02 -5.26 1.11
C HIS A 139 1.65 -4.14 1.96
N ARG A 140 1.01 -2.97 2.04
CA ARG A 140 1.58 -1.74 2.64
C ARG A 140 2.15 -1.90 4.05
N HIS A 141 1.58 -2.78 4.86
CA HIS A 141 2.02 -3.04 6.23
C HIS A 141 3.44 -3.64 6.28
N LEU A 142 3.89 -4.32 5.22
CA LEU A 142 5.24 -4.87 5.09
C LEU A 142 6.26 -3.85 4.57
N PHE A 143 5.80 -2.70 4.05
CA PHE A 143 6.62 -1.70 3.35
C PHE A 143 6.62 -0.31 4.02
N LYS A 144 6.26 -0.22 5.31
CA LYS A 144 6.12 1.07 6.01
C LYS A 144 7.34 2.01 5.82
N PRO A 145 8.62 1.59 5.94
CA PRO A 145 9.74 2.49 5.73
C PRO A 145 10.00 2.82 4.25
N GLN A 146 9.62 1.94 3.31
CA GLN A 146 9.84 2.14 1.88
C GLN A 146 8.76 2.99 1.20
N ILE A 147 7.53 2.99 1.74
CA ILE A 147 6.40 3.72 1.14
C ILE A 147 6.70 5.20 0.96
N PRO A 148 7.20 5.95 1.97
CA PRO A 148 7.51 7.36 1.77
C PRO A 148 8.60 7.60 0.74
N VAL A 149 9.62 6.73 0.70
CA VAL A 149 10.70 6.81 -0.29
C VAL A 149 10.15 6.65 -1.70
N LEU A 150 9.36 5.60 -1.94
CA LEU A 150 8.77 5.36 -3.26
C LEU A 150 7.75 6.44 -3.63
N LEU A 151 6.89 6.84 -2.70
CA LEU A 151 5.85 7.82 -2.97
C LEU A 151 6.44 9.22 -3.14
N CYS A 152 7.04 9.77 -2.09
CA CYS A 152 7.42 11.18 -1.99
C CYS A 152 8.74 11.50 -2.71
N ASP A 153 9.70 10.57 -2.71
CA ASP A 153 11.03 10.83 -3.28
C ASP A 153 11.17 10.33 -4.73
N VAL A 154 10.33 9.39 -5.16
CA VAL A 154 10.43 8.78 -6.51
C VAL A 154 9.25 9.17 -7.40
N TYR A 155 8.01 8.83 -7.04
CA TYR A 155 6.87 9.02 -7.94
C TYR A 155 6.33 10.44 -7.93
N LEU A 156 6.04 11.00 -6.76
CA LEU A 156 5.46 12.33 -6.64
C LEU A 156 6.28 13.45 -7.35
N PRO A 157 7.63 13.45 -7.36
CA PRO A 157 8.43 14.41 -8.13
C PRO A 157 8.18 14.39 -9.64
N VAL A 158 7.67 13.29 -10.20
CA VAL A 158 7.31 13.18 -11.62
C VAL A 158 6.23 14.21 -11.99
N LEU A 159 5.30 14.54 -11.08
CA LEU A 159 4.23 15.51 -11.35
C LEU A 159 4.78 16.93 -11.52
N ALA A 160 5.72 17.33 -10.66
CA ALA A 160 6.30 18.66 -10.64
C ALA A 160 7.48 18.84 -11.62
N GLY A 161 8.20 17.77 -11.95
CA GLY A 161 9.43 17.81 -12.73
C GLY A 161 9.25 17.88 -14.25
N ASN A 162 10.37 17.78 -14.96
CA ASN A 162 10.47 17.75 -16.44
C ASN A 162 10.12 16.37 -17.04
N ALA A 163 9.35 15.55 -16.32
CA ALA A 163 8.92 14.25 -16.80
C ALA A 163 7.99 14.38 -18.03
N THR A 164 7.94 13.33 -18.84
CA THR A 164 7.06 13.28 -20.02
C THR A 164 5.59 13.42 -19.61
N LEU A 165 4.78 13.99 -20.50
CA LEU A 165 3.33 14.10 -20.28
C LEU A 165 2.71 12.72 -20.01
N GLN A 166 3.18 11.67 -20.69
CA GLN A 166 2.71 10.31 -20.49
C GLN A 166 2.98 9.78 -19.08
N HIS A 167 4.15 10.03 -18.49
CA HIS A 167 4.42 9.62 -17.11
C HIS A 167 3.52 10.37 -16.12
N LYS A 168 3.32 11.68 -16.32
CA LYS A 168 2.42 12.48 -15.47
C LYS A 168 0.97 11.97 -15.56
N GLN A 169 0.48 11.68 -16.77
CA GLN A 169 -0.85 11.10 -16.99
C GLN A 169 -1.03 9.76 -16.29
N HIS A 170 -0.10 8.82 -16.48
CA HIS A 170 -0.17 7.50 -15.83
C HIS A 170 -0.09 7.62 -14.31
N LEU A 171 0.76 8.50 -13.76
CA LEU A 171 0.85 8.70 -12.33
C LEU A 171 -0.46 9.26 -11.75
N LEU A 172 -1.02 10.31 -12.36
CA LEU A 172 -2.31 10.86 -11.90
C LEU A 172 -3.45 9.84 -12.01
N GLN A 173 -3.44 9.01 -13.05
CA GLN A 173 -4.43 7.94 -13.20
C GLN A 173 -4.32 6.90 -12.09
N SER A 174 -3.10 6.44 -11.76
CA SER A 174 -2.88 5.50 -10.65
C SER A 174 -3.23 6.12 -9.30
N LEU A 175 -2.87 7.38 -9.06
CA LEU A 175 -3.24 8.11 -7.84
C LEU A 175 -4.76 8.21 -7.67
N ALA A 176 -5.48 8.53 -8.75
CA ALA A 176 -6.94 8.60 -8.73
C ALA A 176 -7.56 7.22 -8.45
N LEU A 177 -6.97 6.14 -8.99
CA LEU A 177 -7.39 4.78 -8.68
C LEU A 177 -7.15 4.44 -7.20
N TRP A 178 -6.04 4.83 -6.60
CA TRP A 178 -5.79 4.61 -5.17
C TRP A 178 -6.82 5.34 -4.29
N CYS A 179 -7.28 6.51 -4.73
CA CYS A 179 -8.35 7.24 -4.05
C CYS A 179 -9.71 6.53 -4.06
N THR A 180 -9.90 5.50 -4.90
CA THR A 180 -11.09 4.64 -4.84
C THR A 180 -11.03 3.60 -3.72
N GLN A 181 -9.91 3.50 -3.00
CA GLN A 181 -9.70 2.66 -1.83
C GLN A 181 -9.43 3.54 -0.59
N PRO A 182 -10.47 4.08 0.08
CA PRO A 182 -10.31 5.06 1.14
C PRO A 182 -9.37 4.62 2.27
N GLN A 183 -9.38 3.33 2.62
CA GLN A 183 -8.52 2.80 3.68
C GLN A 183 -7.03 2.98 3.37
N THR A 184 -6.62 2.88 2.11
CA THR A 184 -5.22 3.10 1.71
C THR A 184 -4.78 4.53 2.04
N LEU A 185 -5.63 5.53 1.78
CA LEU A 185 -5.32 6.92 2.07
C LEU A 185 -5.38 7.26 3.56
N VAL A 186 -6.33 6.67 4.29
CA VAL A 186 -6.40 6.79 5.76
C VAL A 186 -5.14 6.19 6.39
N ASP A 187 -4.73 5.01 5.94
CA ASP A 187 -3.52 4.36 6.44
C ASP A 187 -2.27 5.19 6.15
N LEU A 188 -2.17 5.82 4.96
CA LEU A 188 -1.09 6.76 4.68
C LEU A 188 -1.11 7.95 5.65
N TYR A 189 -2.26 8.60 5.81
CA TYR A 189 -2.42 9.75 6.69
C TYR A 189 -2.05 9.44 8.14
N VAL A 190 -2.60 8.36 8.70
CA VAL A 190 -2.38 7.97 10.10
C VAL A 190 -0.95 7.50 10.33
N ASN A 191 -0.35 6.76 9.39
CA ASN A 191 0.99 6.20 9.59
C ASN A 191 2.13 7.19 9.31
N PHE A 192 1.89 8.25 8.54
CA PHE A 192 2.92 9.15 8.07
C PHE A 192 2.63 10.61 8.44
N ASP A 193 1.51 11.19 8.02
CA ASP A 193 1.18 12.60 8.27
C ASP A 193 0.84 12.90 9.75
N CYS A 194 0.32 11.93 10.49
CA CYS A 194 0.03 12.07 11.94
C CYS A 194 1.23 11.78 12.85
N ASP A 195 2.37 11.35 12.31
CA ASP A 195 3.59 11.07 13.07
C ASP A 195 4.64 12.16 12.81
N LEU A 196 5.00 12.90 13.86
CA LEU A 196 5.95 14.02 13.77
C LEU A 196 7.37 13.61 13.35
N HIS A 197 7.70 12.31 13.39
CA HIS A 197 8.99 11.77 12.97
C HIS A 197 8.98 11.21 11.55
N MET A 198 7.82 11.18 10.90
CA MET A 198 7.65 10.65 9.56
C MET A 198 7.37 11.79 8.55
N PRO A 199 7.67 11.59 7.26
CA PRO A 199 7.33 12.56 6.22
C PRO A 199 5.82 12.61 5.96
N SER A 200 5.26 13.80 5.78
CA SER A 200 3.84 14.03 5.44
C SER A 200 3.52 13.61 3.99
N CYS A 201 3.09 12.36 3.80
CA CYS A 201 2.85 11.79 2.47
C CYS A 201 1.61 12.38 1.79
N ILE A 202 0.52 12.58 2.54
CA ILE A 202 -0.72 13.15 2.01
C ILE A 202 -0.56 14.65 1.75
N GLU A 203 0.10 15.39 2.64
CA GLU A 203 0.42 16.81 2.41
C GLU A 203 1.21 17.01 1.11
N ASP A 204 2.27 16.20 0.91
CA ASP A 204 3.10 16.28 -0.29
C ASP A 204 2.35 15.88 -1.56
N LEU A 205 1.49 14.86 -1.48
CA LEU A 205 0.58 14.48 -2.56
C LEU A 205 -0.34 15.64 -2.95
N LEU A 206 -1.01 16.27 -1.98
CA LEU A 206 -1.92 17.39 -2.22
C LEU A 206 -1.17 18.57 -2.86
N HIS A 207 -0.01 18.93 -2.32
CA HIS A 207 0.81 20.03 -2.84
C HIS A 207 1.20 19.80 -4.31
N ARG A 208 1.67 18.61 -4.66
CA ARG A 208 2.12 18.30 -6.04
C ARG A 208 0.95 18.13 -7.00
N CYS A 209 -0.19 17.63 -6.56
CA CYS A 209 -1.42 17.63 -7.36
C CYS A 209 -1.91 19.06 -7.65
N CYS A 210 -1.84 19.98 -6.67
CA CYS A 210 -2.15 21.39 -6.90
C CYS A 210 -1.21 22.03 -7.95
N GLN A 211 0.07 21.68 -7.97
CA GLN A 211 0.99 22.13 -9.02
C GLN A 211 0.62 21.50 -10.39
N ALA A 212 0.31 20.21 -10.42
CA ALA A 212 -0.07 19.50 -11.64
C ALA A 212 -1.38 20.04 -12.26
N TYR A 213 -2.28 20.59 -11.44
CA TYR A 213 -3.55 21.18 -11.88
C TYR A 213 -3.37 22.25 -12.96
N ALA A 214 -2.28 23.01 -12.94
CA ALA A 214 -1.97 24.02 -13.96
C ALA A 214 -1.82 23.43 -15.38
N THR A 215 -1.46 22.15 -15.49
CA THR A 215 -1.23 21.47 -16.77
C THR A 215 -2.22 20.34 -17.06
N GLN A 216 -2.79 19.73 -16.02
CA GLN A 216 -3.68 18.56 -16.12
C GLN A 216 -4.85 18.69 -15.13
N PRO A 217 -5.73 19.71 -15.31
CA PRO A 217 -6.70 20.09 -14.29
C PRO A 217 -7.71 18.99 -13.97
N ALA A 218 -8.23 18.28 -14.98
CA ALA A 218 -9.23 17.23 -14.79
C ALA A 218 -8.67 16.06 -13.96
N GLN A 219 -7.47 15.58 -14.31
CA GLN A 219 -6.83 14.46 -13.64
C GLN A 219 -6.36 14.83 -12.22
N ALA A 220 -5.76 16.02 -12.06
CA ALA A 220 -5.33 16.50 -10.75
C ALA A 220 -6.52 16.70 -9.80
N LEU A 221 -7.61 17.28 -10.29
CA LEU A 221 -8.83 17.47 -9.49
C LEU A 221 -9.43 16.15 -9.01
N ALA A 222 -9.45 15.13 -9.88
CA ALA A 222 -9.94 13.79 -9.51
C ALA A 222 -9.17 13.20 -8.33
N VAL A 223 -7.83 13.39 -8.28
CA VAL A 223 -7.00 12.97 -7.15
C VAL A 223 -7.31 13.79 -5.90
N LEU A 224 -7.32 15.13 -6.01
CA LEU A 224 -7.59 16.03 -4.89
C LEU A 224 -8.95 15.75 -4.23
N GLU A 225 -10.00 15.63 -5.03
CA GLU A 225 -11.34 15.26 -4.54
C GLU A 225 -11.36 13.86 -3.93
N GLY A 226 -10.63 12.92 -4.54
CA GLY A 226 -10.52 11.54 -4.05
C GLY A 226 -9.89 11.47 -2.65
N VAL A 227 -8.83 12.25 -2.41
CA VAL A 227 -8.17 12.36 -1.11
C VAL A 227 -9.11 12.96 -0.08
N LEU A 228 -9.70 14.11 -0.38
CA LEU A 228 -10.62 14.80 0.54
C LEU A 228 -11.84 13.93 0.88
N ARG A 229 -12.43 13.26 -0.12
CA ARG A 229 -13.56 12.36 0.08
C ARG A 229 -13.22 11.19 1.00
N SER A 230 -12.04 10.60 0.83
CA SER A 230 -11.58 9.46 1.62
C SER A 230 -11.35 9.82 3.08
N LEU A 231 -10.66 10.94 3.34
CA LEU A 231 -10.41 11.42 4.70
C LEU A 231 -11.68 11.93 5.38
N ALA A 232 -12.52 12.69 4.66
CA ALA A 232 -13.80 13.15 5.19
C ALA A 232 -14.70 11.98 5.58
N GLY A 233 -14.75 10.92 4.77
CA GLY A 233 -15.51 9.71 5.08
C GLY A 233 -15.04 9.02 6.36
N TRP A 234 -13.73 9.04 6.65
CA TRP A 234 -13.16 8.49 7.88
C TRP A 234 -13.44 9.34 9.12
N MET A 235 -13.54 10.66 8.97
CA MET A 235 -13.80 11.59 10.08
C MET A 235 -15.26 11.58 10.56
N VAL A 236 -16.20 11.08 9.76
CA VAL A 236 -17.61 10.96 10.18
C VAL A 236 -17.74 9.79 11.16
N PRO A 237 -18.22 10.02 12.41
CA PRO A 237 -18.41 8.94 13.36
C PRO A 237 -19.40 7.91 12.82
N ALA A 238 -19.06 6.62 12.95
CA ALA A 238 -19.84 5.49 12.44
C ALA A 238 -21.28 5.40 13.00
N HIS A 239 -21.57 6.16 14.07
CA HIS A 239 -22.91 6.40 14.58
C HIS A 239 -23.15 7.90 14.71
N PRO A 240 -24.26 8.43 14.16
CA PRO A 240 -24.67 9.79 14.49
C PRO A 240 -24.87 9.86 16.01
N MET A 241 -24.27 10.87 16.65
CA MET A 241 -24.53 11.15 18.06
C MET A 241 -26.05 11.18 18.27
N SER A 242 -26.55 10.27 19.10
CA SER A 242 -27.95 10.31 19.52
C SER A 242 -28.21 11.70 20.10
N PRO A 243 -29.30 12.37 19.73
CA PRO A 243 -29.57 13.70 20.26
C PRO A 243 -29.60 13.60 21.78
N ILE A 244 -28.73 14.37 22.43
CA ILE A 244 -28.77 14.58 23.87
C ILE A 244 -30.16 15.13 24.14
N ASN A 245 -31.05 14.31 24.67
CA ASN A 245 -32.37 14.74 25.10
C ASN A 245 -32.17 15.83 26.14
N GLY A 246 -32.31 17.09 25.69
CA GLY A 246 -32.44 18.24 26.55
C GLY A 246 -33.67 18.02 27.42
N ARG A 247 -33.49 17.48 28.62
CA ARG A 247 -34.46 17.63 29.69
C ARG A 247 -34.46 19.08 30.10
N THR A 248 -35.29 19.85 29.41
CA THR A 248 -36.02 20.95 30.03
C THR A 248 -36.91 20.35 31.11
N SER A 249 -36.51 20.48 32.36
CA SER A 249 -37.47 20.54 33.47
C SER A 249 -37.28 21.89 34.14
N ALA A 250 -38.02 22.88 33.64
CA ALA A 250 -38.29 24.08 34.39
C ALA A 250 -39.05 23.68 35.67
N SER A 251 -38.44 23.89 36.83
CA SER A 251 -39.13 23.85 38.12
C SER A 251 -39.86 25.19 38.32
N PRO A 252 -41.16 25.22 38.66
CA PRO A 252 -41.78 26.43 39.19
C PRO A 252 -41.52 26.52 40.71
N LEU A 253 -41.22 27.74 41.15
CA LEU A 253 -41.02 28.13 42.56
C LEU A 253 -42.37 28.37 43.28
N GLY A 254 -42.44 27.89 44.54
CA GLY A 254 -43.07 28.54 45.72
C GLY A 254 -44.61 28.56 45.86
N GLU A 255 -45.18 27.99 46.94
CA GLU A 255 -45.47 28.67 48.24
C GLU A 255 -46.35 27.81 49.20
N ASP A 256 -46.10 28.01 50.50
CA ASP A 256 -46.94 27.87 51.71
C ASP A 256 -47.27 26.52 52.43
N GLY A 257 -46.92 26.49 53.74
CA GLY A 257 -47.81 26.04 54.83
C GLY A 257 -47.52 24.73 55.61
N GLN A 258 -46.88 24.82 56.79
CA GLN A 258 -46.71 23.78 57.86
C GLN A 258 -48.04 23.30 58.53
N PRO A 259 -48.06 22.40 59.57
CA PRO A 259 -47.33 21.13 59.87
C PRO A 259 -48.22 19.96 60.44
N THR A 260 -47.72 18.69 60.39
CA THR A 260 -47.88 17.46 61.25
C THR A 260 -49.25 17.04 61.92
N PRO A 261 -49.48 15.81 62.49
CA PRO A 261 -48.70 14.56 62.62
C PRO A 261 -49.46 13.23 62.27
N SER A 262 -48.77 12.09 62.40
CA SER A 262 -49.20 10.66 62.36
C SER A 262 -50.31 10.30 63.39
N PRO A 263 -50.94 9.09 63.38
CA PRO A 263 -50.29 7.87 63.93
C PRO A 263 -50.79 6.45 63.50
N THR A 264 -49.99 5.43 63.86
CA THR A 264 -50.30 4.00 64.25
C THR A 264 -51.00 3.04 63.26
N GLU A 265 -50.79 1.71 63.21
CA GLU A 265 -49.97 0.71 63.92
C GLU A 265 -50.06 -0.67 63.20
N LEU A 266 -49.25 -1.66 63.66
CA LEU A 266 -49.36 -3.14 63.52
C LEU A 266 -48.75 -3.75 62.24
N GLY A 267 -47.78 -4.68 62.27
CA GLY A 267 -47.12 -5.37 63.37
C GLY A 267 -46.32 -6.60 62.85
N VAL A 268 -45.18 -6.86 63.51
CA VAL A 268 -44.57 -8.17 63.84
C VAL A 268 -43.91 -9.02 62.72
N GLY A 269 -42.58 -9.24 62.84
CA GLY A 269 -41.77 -10.28 62.14
C GLY A 269 -41.92 -11.67 62.77
N PRO A 270 -40.90 -12.56 62.89
CA PRO A 270 -39.50 -12.60 62.39
C PRO A 270 -39.30 -13.84 61.44
N ALA A 271 -38.14 -14.35 60.99
CA ALA A 271 -36.83 -14.54 61.60
C ALA A 271 -35.77 -14.96 60.56
N GLU A 272 -34.51 -14.76 60.96
CA GLU A 272 -33.26 -15.15 60.31
C GLU A 272 -33.07 -16.69 60.22
N SER A 273 -32.25 -17.14 59.26
CA SER A 273 -31.15 -18.09 59.56
C SER A 273 -30.14 -18.18 58.41
N LYS A 274 -28.87 -18.00 58.78
CA LYS A 274 -27.64 -18.28 58.04
C LYS A 274 -27.48 -19.78 57.76
N ALA A 275 -26.76 -20.14 56.70
CA ALA A 275 -25.65 -21.10 56.79
C ALA A 275 -24.80 -21.08 55.50
N SER A 276 -23.50 -20.97 55.73
CA SER A 276 -22.38 -21.14 54.81
C SER A 276 -21.94 -22.62 54.80
N GLU A 277 -20.85 -22.91 54.07
CA GLU A 277 -20.07 -24.17 54.03
C GLU A 277 -20.68 -25.27 53.13
N GLU A 278 -19.96 -25.92 52.21
CA GLU A 278 -18.53 -26.17 51.96
C GLU A 278 -18.23 -26.18 50.44
#